data_AF-E6X4W0-F1
#
_entry.id   AF-E6X4W0-F1
#
_cell.length_a   1.000
_cell.length_b   1.000
_cell.length_c   1.000
_cell.angle_alpha   90.00
_cell.angle_beta   90.00
_cell.angle_gamma   90.00
#
_symmetry.space_group_name_H-M   'P 1'
#
loop_
_entity.id
_entity.type
_entity.pdbx_description
1 polymer ?
#
loop_
_entity_poly.entity_id
_entity_poly.type
_entity_poly.pdbx_seq_one_letter_code
_entity_poly.pdbx_strand_id
1 'polypeptide(L)'
;MELTLQLKRLGKKKVKEVPLTLLETPKNLEDLLIACVKKQVEAFNKKRLEVNVVGFLSPAEIQNQAESGKVDFGDLANKDLAVVQEAIDNVILAFKDGLFVVFVDGDEVTHLEAPLKLTDESVVAFIRMTFLVGSYW
;
A
#
# COMPACT_ATOMS: atom_id res chain seq x y z
N MET A 1 12.19 -11.87 -7.80
CA MET A 1 11.89 -10.89 -8.85
C MET A 1 11.85 -9.51 -8.23
N GLU A 2 12.51 -8.54 -8.84
CA GLU A 2 12.50 -7.14 -8.41
C GLU A 2 11.71 -6.31 -9.42
N LEU A 3 10.70 -5.59 -8.94
CA LEU A 3 9.88 -4.74 -9.79
C LEU A 3 9.91 -3.30 -9.30
N THR A 4 9.79 -2.38 -10.24
CA THR A 4 9.55 -0.97 -9.93
C THR A 4 8.06 -0.69 -10.05
N LEU A 5 7.43 -0.33 -8.92
CA LEU A 5 6.05 0.13 -8.90
C LEU A 5 6.00 1.65 -9.03
N GLN A 6 5.19 2.14 -9.95
CA GLN A 6 4.87 3.57 -10.08
C GLN A 6 3.47 3.84 -9.53
N LEU A 7 3.40 4.56 -8.42
CA LEU A 7 2.14 4.98 -7.81
C LEU A 7 1.81 6.41 -8.25
N LYS A 8 0.72 6.58 -8.99
CA LYS A 8 0.28 7.87 -9.53
C LYS A 8 -1.16 8.16 -9.10
N ARG A 9 -1.48 9.45 -8.99
CA ARG A 9 -2.87 9.93 -8.85
C ARG A 9 -3.24 10.71 -10.09
N LEU A 10 -4.40 10.42 -10.67
CA LEU A 10 -4.90 11.16 -11.82
C LEU A 10 -4.99 12.66 -11.49
N GLY A 11 -4.54 13.52 -12.41
CA GLY A 11 -4.51 14.97 -12.21
C GLY A 11 -3.35 15.51 -11.36
N LYS A 12 -2.44 14.66 -10.86
CA LYS A 12 -1.22 15.10 -10.17
C LYS A 12 0.03 14.74 -10.98
N LYS A 13 1.02 15.65 -10.99
CA LYS A 13 2.31 15.44 -11.70
C LYS A 13 3.27 14.49 -10.97
N LYS A 14 3.11 14.33 -9.65
CA LYS A 14 4.03 13.50 -8.84
C LYS A 14 3.76 12.02 -9.07
N VAL A 15 4.81 11.28 -9.39
CA VAL A 15 4.85 9.82 -9.41
C VAL A 15 5.72 9.37 -8.24
N LYS A 16 5.25 8.39 -7.46
CA LYS A 16 6.02 7.78 -6.39
C LYS A 16 6.50 6.41 -6.85
N GLU A 17 7.80 6.23 -6.92
CA GLU A 17 8.41 4.94 -7.24
C GLU A 17 8.63 4.15 -5.95
N VAL A 18 8.26 2.87 -5.98
CA VAL A 18 8.40 1.95 -4.85
C VAL A 18 9.02 0.65 -5.38
N PRO A 19 10.22 0.27 -4.91
CA PRO A 19 10.77 -1.03 -5.25
C PRO A 19 9.97 -2.15 -4.57
N LEU A 20 9.69 -3.21 -5.32
CA LEU A 20 8.93 -4.37 -4.86
C LEU A 20 9.65 -5.66 -5.22
N THR A 21 10.28 -6.26 -4.22
CA THR A 21 10.76 -7.66 -4.32
C THR A 21 9.61 -8.66 -4.10
N LEU A 22 9.38 -9.55 -5.06
CA LEU A 22 8.45 -10.67 -4.96
C LEU A 22 9.22 -12.01 -4.96
N LEU A 23 8.71 -12.98 -4.18
CA LEU A 23 9.26 -14.34 -4.11
C LEU A 23 9.05 -15.10 -5.42
N GLU A 24 7.88 -14.94 -6.01
CA GLU A 24 7.46 -15.60 -7.24
C GLU A 24 7.03 -14.57 -8.28
N THR A 25 7.20 -14.92 -9.56
CA THR A 25 6.70 -14.11 -10.67
C THR A 25 5.18 -14.34 -10.80
N PRO A 26 4.35 -13.30 -10.63
CA PRO A 26 2.90 -13.43 -10.76
C PRO A 26 2.53 -13.72 -12.21
N LYS A 27 1.57 -14.63 -12.41
CA LYS A 27 1.20 -15.12 -13.74
C LYS A 27 0.14 -14.24 -14.39
N ASN A 28 -0.66 -13.56 -13.58
CA ASN A 28 -1.72 -12.68 -14.00
C ASN A 28 -1.82 -11.45 -13.07
N LEU A 29 -2.76 -10.55 -13.37
CA LEU A 29 -2.95 -9.34 -12.57
C LEU A 29 -3.41 -9.63 -11.14
N GLU A 30 -4.29 -10.62 -10.95
CA GLU A 30 -4.75 -11.02 -9.61
C GLU A 30 -3.60 -11.45 -8.71
N ASP A 31 -2.72 -12.33 -9.20
CA ASP A 31 -1.53 -12.79 -8.50
C ASP A 31 -0.63 -11.62 -8.10
N LEU A 32 -0.45 -10.65 -9.00
CA LEU A 32 0.35 -9.45 -8.77
C LEU A 32 -0.27 -8.57 -7.67
N LEU A 33 -1.58 -8.36 -7.69
CA LEU A 33 -2.31 -7.59 -6.67
C LEU A 33 -2.21 -8.26 -5.30
N ILE A 34 -2.43 -9.58 -5.24
CA ILE A 34 -2.32 -10.37 -4.00
C ILE A 34 -0.91 -10.27 -3.43
N ALA A 35 0.12 -10.42 -4.27
CA ALA A 35 1.51 -10.36 -3.85
C ALA A 35 1.88 -8.96 -3.31
N CYS A 36 1.43 -7.89 -3.98
CA CYS A 36 1.60 -6.52 -3.52
C CYS A 36 0.94 -6.29 -2.14
N VAL A 37 -0.31 -6.73 -1.98
CA VAL A 37 -1.06 -6.56 -0.74
C VAL A 37 -0.41 -7.31 0.41
N LYS A 38 -0.04 -8.59 0.22
CA LYS A 38 0.62 -9.39 1.26
C LYS A 38 1.87 -8.69 1.78
N LYS A 39 2.73 -8.22 0.86
CA LYS A 39 3.96 -7.49 1.23
C LYS A 39 3.67 -6.16 1.93
N GLN A 40 2.65 -5.43 1.49
CA GLN A 40 2.30 -4.16 2.10
C GLN A 40 1.68 -4.31 3.49
N VAL A 41 0.84 -5.34 3.69
CA VAL A 41 0.25 -5.69 4.99
C VAL A 41 1.34 -6.16 5.96
N GLU A 42 2.26 -7.01 5.51
CA GLU A 42 3.41 -7.42 6.31
C GLU A 42 4.25 -6.22 6.77
N ALA A 43 4.63 -5.34 5.83
CA ALA A 43 5.40 -4.15 6.15
C ALA A 43 4.65 -3.19 7.09
N PHE A 44 3.33 -3.03 6.89
CA PHE A 44 2.49 -2.21 7.75
C PHE A 44 2.40 -2.77 9.17
N ASN A 45 2.12 -4.07 9.30
CA ASN A 45 2.00 -4.75 10.58
C ASN A 45 3.34 -4.80 11.32
N LYS A 46 4.45 -5.08 10.62
CA LYS A 46 5.80 -5.05 11.21
C LYS A 46 6.12 -3.69 11.80
N LYS A 47 5.91 -2.60 11.04
CA LYS A 47 6.13 -1.24 11.53
C LYS A 47 5.27 -0.93 12.76
N ARG A 48 4.03 -1.41 12.80
CA ARG A 48 3.13 -1.24 13.96
C ARG A 48 3.57 -2.05 15.17
N LEU A 49 4.03 -3.29 14.98
CA LEU A 49 4.59 -4.12 16.05
C LEU A 49 5.86 -3.49 16.62
N GLU A 50 6.75 -2.98 15.78
CA GLU A 50 7.95 -2.24 16.22
C GLU A 50 7.57 -0.99 17.02
N VAL A 51 6.60 -0.19 16.55
CA VAL A 51 6.07 0.96 17.31
C VAL A 51 5.41 0.54 18.61
N ASN A 52 4.66 -0.56 18.65
CA ASN A 52 4.05 -1.07 19.88
C ASN A 52 5.10 -1.59 20.88
N VAL A 53 6.17 -2.22 20.40
CA VAL A 53 7.31 -2.69 21.22
C VAL A 53 8.08 -1.50 21.79
N VAL A 54 8.28 -0.43 21.02
CA VAL A 54 8.93 0.81 21.47
C VAL A 54 7.98 1.69 22.30
N GLY A 55 6.66 1.51 22.16
CA GLY A 55 5.60 2.31 22.78
C GLY A 55 5.31 2.03 24.26
N PHE A 56 6.09 1.16 24.91
CA PHE A 56 6.17 1.13 26.36
C PHE A 56 7.37 2.00 26.75
N LEU A 57 7.09 3.28 27.04
CA LEU A 57 8.11 4.20 27.57
C LEU A 57 8.89 3.50 28.68
N SER A 58 10.21 3.47 28.56
CA SER A 58 11.04 3.09 29.70
C SER A 58 10.76 4.08 30.85
N PRO A 59 10.87 3.67 32.14
CA PRO A 59 10.61 4.58 33.27
C PRO A 59 11.38 5.91 33.19
N ALA A 60 12.55 5.91 32.55
CA ALA A 60 13.36 7.10 32.31
C ALA A 60 12.71 8.09 31.32
N GLU A 61 12.05 7.59 30.28
CA GLU A 61 11.39 8.44 29.28
C GLU A 61 10.07 9.02 29.79
N ILE A 62 9.36 8.28 30.65
CA ILE A 62 8.18 8.78 31.39
C ILE A 62 8.58 9.98 32.26
N GLN A 63 9.68 9.85 33.01
CA GLN A 63 10.18 10.91 33.89
C GLN A 63 10.52 12.17 33.10
N ASN A 64 11.23 12.03 31.98
CA ASN A 64 11.60 13.16 31.11
C ASN A 64 10.37 13.86 30.49
N GLN A 65 9.34 13.11 30.06
CA GLN A 65 8.13 13.71 29.50
C GLN A 65 7.22 14.33 30.58
N ALA A 66 7.18 13.74 31.79
CA ALA A 66 6.50 14.32 32.94
C ALA A 66 7.10 15.68 33.36
N GLU A 67 8.42 15.85 33.27
CA GLU A 67 9.10 17.13 33.54
C GLU A 67 8.73 18.23 32.52
N SER A 68 8.41 17.85 31.28
CA SER A 68 7.93 18.76 30.23
C SER A 68 6.43 19.13 30.32
N GLY A 69 5.70 18.54 31.27
CA GLY A 69 4.28 18.81 31.51
C GLY A 69 3.30 18.19 30.51
N LYS A 70 3.77 17.36 29.56
CA LYS A 70 2.94 16.64 28.60
C LYS A 70 3.50 15.25 28.33
N VAL A 71 2.75 14.22 28.73
CA VAL A 71 2.98 12.84 28.29
C VAL A 71 2.14 12.61 27.04
N ASP A 72 2.78 12.55 25.88
CA ASP A 72 2.10 12.32 24.60
C ASP A 72 2.12 10.82 24.30
N PHE A 73 0.95 10.20 24.16
CA PHE A 73 0.82 8.77 23.90
C PHE A 73 1.06 8.40 22.42
N GLY A 74 1.36 9.39 21.57
CA GLY A 74 1.42 9.21 20.13
C GLY A 74 0.03 8.99 19.52
N ASP A 75 -0.07 9.21 18.21
CA ASP A 75 -1.31 9.09 17.45
C ASP A 75 -1.69 7.60 17.27
N LEU A 76 -2.30 7.01 18.31
CA LEU A 76 -2.66 5.60 18.41
C LEU A 76 -4.18 5.38 18.41
N ALA A 77 -4.94 6.15 17.63
CA ALA A 77 -6.39 5.94 17.53
C ALA A 77 -6.77 4.58 16.90
N ASN A 78 -5.85 3.92 16.19
CA ASN A 78 -6.06 2.57 15.68
C ASN A 78 -4.79 1.71 15.84
N LYS A 79 -4.86 0.71 16.71
CA LYS A 79 -3.76 -0.24 17.02
C LYS A 79 -3.91 -1.56 16.26
N ASP A 80 -4.99 -1.72 15.50
CA ASP A 80 -5.31 -2.99 14.88
C ASP A 80 -4.33 -3.32 13.76
N LEU A 81 -3.91 -4.58 13.75
CA LEU A 81 -3.14 -5.14 12.65
C LEU A 81 -4.07 -5.30 11.45
N ALA A 82 -3.54 -5.01 10.26
CA ALA A 82 -4.27 -5.26 9.03
C ALA A 82 -4.42 -6.77 8.81
N VAL A 83 -5.65 -7.20 8.50
CA VAL A 83 -5.96 -8.59 8.12
C VAL A 83 -5.67 -8.77 6.64
N VAL A 84 -4.80 -9.73 6.31
CA VAL A 84 -4.32 -9.95 4.93
C VAL A 84 -5.47 -10.24 3.97
N GLN A 85 -6.39 -11.13 4.35
CA GLN A 85 -7.48 -11.52 3.46
C GLN A 85 -8.43 -10.35 3.16
N GLU A 86 -8.82 -9.59 4.19
CA GLU A 86 -9.67 -8.41 4.00
C GLU A 86 -9.00 -7.37 3.09
N ALA A 87 -7.68 -7.17 3.24
CA ALA A 87 -6.93 -6.27 2.36
C ALA A 87 -6.89 -6.77 0.91
N ILE A 88 -6.81 -8.10 0.70
CA ILE A 88 -6.89 -8.71 -0.64
C ILE A 88 -8.28 -8.48 -1.23
N ASP A 89 -9.35 -8.81 -0.49
CA ASP A 89 -10.72 -8.66 -0.97
C ASP A 89 -11.01 -7.20 -1.35
N ASN A 90 -10.52 -6.26 -0.53
CA ASN A 90 -10.64 -4.83 -0.79
C ASN A 90 -9.89 -4.37 -2.04
N VAL A 91 -8.66 -4.87 -2.30
CA VAL A 91 -7.92 -4.46 -3.52
C VAL A 91 -8.58 -4.99 -4.78
N ILE A 92 -9.10 -6.22 -4.73
CA ILE A 92 -9.79 -6.85 -5.86
C ILE A 92 -11.10 -6.12 -6.15
N LEU A 93 -11.88 -5.79 -5.11
CA LEU A 93 -13.09 -4.98 -5.26
C LEU A 93 -12.77 -3.59 -5.81
N ALA A 94 -11.76 -2.91 -5.27
CA ALA A 94 -11.35 -1.58 -5.74
C ALA A 94 -10.91 -1.57 -7.21
N PHE A 95 -10.27 -2.64 -7.69
CA PHE A 95 -9.95 -2.79 -9.11
C PHE A 95 -11.22 -2.96 -9.95
N LYS A 96 -12.14 -3.85 -9.54
CA LYS A 96 -13.42 -4.08 -10.22
C LYS A 96 -14.29 -2.82 -10.28
N ASP A 97 -14.26 -2.01 -9.23
CA ASP A 97 -14.97 -0.73 -9.12
C ASP A 97 -14.29 0.41 -9.90
N GLY A 98 -13.11 0.17 -10.51
CA GLY A 98 -12.37 1.17 -11.27
C GLY A 98 -11.78 2.28 -10.41
N LEU A 99 -11.54 2.05 -9.12
CA LEU A 99 -10.93 3.04 -8.22
C LEU A 99 -9.47 3.35 -8.61
N PHE A 100 -8.83 2.41 -9.31
CA PHE A 100 -7.53 2.57 -9.92
C PHE A 100 -7.43 1.73 -11.20
N VAL A 101 -6.49 2.10 -12.06
CA VAL A 101 -6.12 1.32 -13.26
C VAL A 101 -4.66 0.88 -13.16
N VAL A 102 -4.34 -0.23 -13.84
CA VAL A 102 -3.00 -0.83 -13.82
C VAL A 102 -2.43 -0.84 -15.23
N PHE A 103 -1.19 -0.39 -15.36
CA PHE A 103 -0.42 -0.47 -16.59
C PHE A 103 0.83 -1.31 -16.35
N VAL A 104 1.18 -2.15 -17.33
CA VAL A 104 2.43 -2.90 -17.36
C VAL A 104 3.16 -2.49 -18.63
N ASP A 105 4.35 -1.92 -18.47
CA ASP A 105 5.21 -1.47 -19.59
C ASP A 105 4.50 -0.51 -20.57
N GLY A 106 3.51 0.23 -20.07
CA GLY A 106 2.74 1.21 -20.84
C GLY A 106 1.40 0.70 -21.37
N ASP A 107 1.14 -0.61 -21.29
CA ASP A 107 -0.12 -1.22 -21.72
C ASP A 107 -1.08 -1.40 -20.54
N GLU A 108 -2.35 -1.02 -20.74
CA GLU A 108 -3.39 -1.16 -19.71
C GLU A 108 -3.81 -2.62 -19.55
N VAL A 109 -3.89 -3.08 -18.30
CA VAL A 109 -4.37 -4.42 -17.95
C VAL A 109 -5.74 -4.31 -17.31
N THR A 110 -6.76 -4.74 -18.04
CA THR A 110 -8.18 -4.51 -17.69
C THR A 110 -8.87 -5.70 -17.02
N HIS A 111 -8.25 -6.89 -17.00
CA HIS A 111 -8.81 -8.12 -16.44
C HIS A 111 -7.87 -8.76 -15.42
N LEU A 112 -8.46 -9.35 -14.37
CA LEU A 112 -7.71 -9.99 -13.29
C LEU A 112 -6.94 -11.23 -13.77
N GLU A 113 -7.56 -11.99 -14.67
CA GLU A 113 -7.00 -13.21 -15.26
C GLU A 113 -6.05 -12.92 -16.43
N ALA A 114 -5.87 -11.64 -16.80
CA ALA A 114 -5.00 -11.25 -17.91
C ALA A 114 -3.57 -11.74 -17.62
N PRO A 115 -2.97 -12.54 -18.53
CA PRO A 115 -1.63 -13.08 -18.32
C PRO A 115 -0.61 -11.94 -18.35
N LEU A 116 0.32 -11.97 -17.39
CA LEU A 116 1.42 -11.02 -17.30
C LEU A 116 2.73 -11.71 -17.66
N LYS A 117 3.59 -11.00 -18.39
CA LYS A 117 4.96 -11.41 -18.71
C LYS A 117 5.93 -10.40 -18.12
N LEU A 118 6.06 -10.42 -16.80
CA LEU A 118 6.92 -9.48 -16.08
C LEU A 118 8.39 -9.92 -16.13
N THR A 119 9.28 -8.96 -16.33
CA THR A 119 10.74 -9.10 -16.15
C THR A 119 11.19 -8.19 -15.00
N ASP A 120 12.46 -8.32 -14.56
CA ASP A 120 13.01 -7.43 -13.53
C ASP A 120 13.16 -5.97 -14.02
N GLU A 121 13.04 -5.73 -15.34
CA GLU A 121 13.05 -4.39 -15.95
C GLU A 121 11.62 -3.83 -16.14
N SER A 122 10.59 -4.65 -15.94
CA SER A 122 9.21 -4.21 -16.13
C SER A 122 8.80 -3.13 -15.13
N VAL A 123 8.04 -2.16 -15.63
CA VAL A 123 7.46 -1.08 -14.83
C VAL A 123 5.97 -1.30 -14.72
N VAL A 124 5.49 -1.42 -13.47
CA VAL A 124 4.06 -1.55 -13.18
C VAL A 124 3.55 -0.25 -12.59
N ALA A 125 2.63 0.41 -13.27
CA ALA A 125 2.02 1.65 -12.79
C ALA A 125 0.60 1.43 -12.26
N PHE A 126 0.36 1.89 -11.03
CA PHE A 126 -0.97 1.98 -10.42
C PHE A 126 -1.41 3.43 -10.44
N ILE A 127 -2.50 3.73 -11.16
CA ILE A 127 -3.04 5.08 -11.26
C ILE A 127 -4.37 5.14 -10.52
N ARG A 128 -4.39 5.83 -9.37
CA ARG A 128 -5.62 6.09 -8.63
C ARG A 128 -6.52 7.07 -9.40
N MET A 129 -7.76 6.66 -9.63
CA MET A 129 -8.79 7.46 -10.27
C MET A 129 -9.35 8.50 -9.29
N THR A 130 -9.85 9.60 -9.84
CA THR A 130 -10.59 10.62 -9.09
C THR A 130 -11.93 10.79 -9.78
N PHE A 131 -12.99 10.31 -9.13
CA PHE A 131 -14.35 10.49 -9.62
C PHE A 131 -14.76 11.94 -9.43
N LEU A 132 -15.13 12.59 -10.53
CA LEU A 132 -15.70 13.92 -10.49
C LEU A 132 -17.18 13.79 -10.15
N VAL A 133 -17.58 14.24 -8.97
CA VAL A 133 -18.99 14.51 -8.69
C VAL A 133 -19.31 15.88 -9.27
N GLY A 134 -20.22 15.92 -10.24
CA GLY A 134 -20.64 17.17 -10.86
C GLY A 134 -21.20 18.12 -9.81
N SER A 135 -20.54 19.24 -9.56
CA SER A 135 -21.13 20.35 -8.83
C SER A 135 -21.99 21.12 -9.83
N TYR A 136 -23.28 20.78 -9.93
CA TYR A 136 -24.24 21.73 -10.46
C TYR A 136 -24.39 22.84 -9.40
N TRP A 137 -23.90 24.03 -9.70
CA TRP A 137 -24.29 25.27 -9.05
C TRP A 137 -25.07 26.11 -10.07
#